data_AF-A0A1E3PFG4-F1
#
_entry.id   AF-A0A1E3PFG4-F1
#
_cell.length_a   1.000
_cell.length_b   1.000
_cell.length_c   1.000
_cell.angle_alpha   90.00
_cell.angle_beta   90.00
_cell.angle_gamma   90.00
#
_symmetry.space_group_name_H-M   'P 1'
#
loop_
_entity.id
_entity.type
_entity.pdbx_description
1 polymer ?
#
loop_
_entity_poly.entity_id
_entity_poly.type
_entity_poly.pdbx_seq_one_letter_code
_entity_poly.pdbx_strand_id
1 'polypeptide(L)'
;MIMVFGEITTKAVLDYQKIVRDTIKHIGYNDSEKGFDYKTCRLHFNQTLEDLGAGDQGIMFGYASDEPEELLPLTAILSHKLNAALATARRDGSLGWLRADTKTQVTVEYENDNGATVPIHVDTVVISTQHSEDISIEDLRAHGGGAFSGKDFSKVDRTAAYAARWVAKSLVNANLARRALVQFSYAIGVAEPLSIFVDTYGTSKYSSTVLVQIIRNFFDLRPGVIVKDLNLARPIYFKTASYGHFTNQENTWEQPRELKF
;
A
#
# COMPACT_ATOMS: atom_id res chain seq x y z
N MET A 1 17.93 5.32 -16.33
CA MET A 1 18.56 6.20 -15.31
C MET A 1 17.77 6.06 -14.02
N ILE A 2 18.41 6.11 -12.85
CA ILE A 2 17.73 6.42 -11.59
C ILE A 2 18.25 7.76 -11.08
N MET A 3 17.38 8.56 -10.49
CA MET A 3 17.74 9.75 -9.73
C MET A 3 17.13 9.61 -8.34
N VAL A 4 17.92 9.85 -7.29
CA VAL A 4 17.45 9.90 -5.90
C VAL A 4 17.64 11.34 -5.43
N PHE A 5 16.54 11.99 -5.08
CA PHE A 5 16.50 13.41 -4.75
C PHE A 5 15.47 13.64 -3.64
N GLY A 6 15.68 14.70 -2.85
CA GLY A 6 14.89 15.04 -1.67
C GLY A 6 15.70 14.99 -0.38
N GLU A 7 14.99 15.09 0.74
CA GLU A 7 15.55 15.45 2.04
C GLU A 7 15.80 14.21 2.92
N ILE A 8 17.04 14.02 3.38
CA ILE A 8 17.41 12.90 4.27
C ILE A 8 18.33 13.38 5.39
N THR A 9 17.75 13.79 6.52
CA THR A 9 18.49 14.01 7.78
C THR A 9 18.67 12.67 8.50
N THR A 10 19.90 12.14 8.57
CA THR A 10 20.18 10.84 9.21
C THR A 10 21.58 10.75 9.82
N LYS A 11 21.75 9.88 10.82
CA LYS A 11 23.05 9.49 11.39
C LYS A 11 23.65 8.24 10.72
N ALA A 12 22.93 7.61 9.80
CA ALA A 12 23.39 6.41 9.10
C ALA A 12 24.33 6.77 7.92
N VAL A 13 25.45 6.07 7.80
CA VAL A 13 26.30 6.10 6.60
C VAL A 13 25.65 5.19 5.55
N LEU A 14 25.16 5.77 4.46
CA LEU A 14 24.39 5.07 3.43
C LEU A 14 25.15 5.00 2.10
N ASP A 15 25.48 3.78 1.66
CA ASP A 15 25.94 3.54 0.29
C ASP A 15 24.74 3.52 -0.66
N TYR A 16 24.33 4.70 -1.11
CA TYR A 16 23.20 4.85 -2.04
C TYR A 16 23.45 4.15 -3.39
N GLN A 17 24.70 4.01 -3.85
CA GLN A 17 25.01 3.26 -5.08
C GLN A 17 24.64 1.78 -4.89
N LYS A 18 25.12 1.16 -3.81
CA LYS A 18 24.83 -0.25 -3.50
C LYS A 18 23.35 -0.47 -3.20
N ILE A 19 22.71 0.36 -2.37
CA ILE A 19 21.30 0.22 -2.01
C ILE A 19 20.39 0.26 -3.25
N VAL A 20 20.63 1.20 -4.17
CA VAL A 20 19.86 1.31 -5.42
C VAL A 20 20.16 0.13 -6.35
N ARG A 21 21.43 -0.25 -6.53
CA ARG A 21 21.81 -1.37 -7.42
C ARG A 21 21.32 -2.73 -6.93
N ASP A 22 21.39 -3.01 -5.63
CA ASP A 22 20.82 -4.23 -5.03
C ASP A 22 19.30 -4.27 -5.16
N THR A 23 18.62 -3.11 -5.07
CA THR A 23 17.16 -3.00 -5.31
C THR A 23 16.80 -3.36 -6.75
N ILE A 24 17.49 -2.77 -7.74
CA ILE A 24 17.28 -3.04 -9.18
C ILE A 24 17.55 -4.53 -9.49
N LYS A 25 18.61 -5.08 -8.89
CA LYS A 25 18.97 -6.51 -8.98
C LYS A 25 17.90 -7.43 -8.40
N HIS A 26 17.32 -7.09 -7.24
CA HIS A 26 16.23 -7.84 -6.61
C HIS A 26 14.93 -7.83 -7.42
N ILE A 27 14.62 -6.71 -8.09
CA ILE A 27 13.49 -6.59 -9.02
C ILE A 27 13.69 -7.55 -10.22
N GLY A 28 14.93 -7.64 -10.73
CA GLY A 28 15.34 -8.58 -11.79
C GLY A 28 15.95 -7.92 -13.03
N TYR A 29 16.20 -6.62 -12.98
CA TYR A 29 16.84 -5.84 -14.05
C TYR A 29 18.37 -6.02 -13.98
N ASN A 30 18.84 -7.11 -14.56
CA ASN A 30 20.24 -7.55 -14.51
C ASN A 30 20.90 -7.71 -15.87
N ASP A 31 20.26 -7.26 -16.95
CA ASP A 31 20.89 -7.17 -18.26
C ASP A 31 20.24 -6.11 -19.16
N SER A 32 21.02 -5.57 -20.11
CA SER A 32 20.59 -4.48 -20.99
C SER A 32 19.51 -4.93 -21.97
N GLU A 33 19.49 -6.22 -22.35
CA GLU A 33 18.39 -6.86 -23.11
C GLU A 33 17.03 -6.79 -22.40
N LYS A 34 17.00 -6.53 -21.08
CA LYS A 34 15.76 -6.36 -20.32
C LYS A 34 15.25 -4.91 -20.34
N GLY A 35 15.93 -4.02 -21.08
CA GLY A 35 15.71 -2.58 -21.10
C GLY A 35 16.34 -1.84 -19.91
N PHE A 36 16.85 -2.55 -18.90
CA PHE A 36 17.47 -1.94 -17.72
C PHE A 36 18.39 -2.91 -16.96
N ASP A 37 19.51 -2.40 -16.46
CA ASP A 37 20.55 -3.20 -15.81
C ASP A 37 21.15 -2.47 -14.58
N TYR A 38 21.15 -3.15 -13.43
CA TYR A 38 21.78 -2.65 -12.20
C TYR A 38 23.30 -2.45 -12.33
N LYS A 39 23.99 -3.17 -13.23
CA LYS A 39 25.44 -3.06 -13.44
C LYS A 39 25.79 -1.72 -14.11
N THR A 40 25.07 -1.35 -15.18
CA THR A 40 25.44 -0.24 -16.09
C THR A 40 24.64 1.05 -15.89
N CYS A 41 23.52 1.02 -15.16
CA CYS A 41 22.66 2.20 -15.03
C CYS A 41 23.36 3.41 -14.37
N ARG A 42 23.13 4.60 -14.96
CA ARG A 42 23.52 5.90 -14.40
C ARG A 42 22.63 6.25 -13.20
N LEU A 43 23.27 6.63 -12.09
CA LEU A 43 22.63 7.12 -10.87
C LEU A 43 23.01 8.60 -10.64
N HIS A 44 22.08 9.40 -10.13
CA HIS A 44 22.33 10.78 -9.66
C HIS A 44 21.73 10.97 -8.27
N PHE A 45 22.35 11.83 -7.45
CA PHE A 45 22.00 12.09 -6.06
C PHE A 45 21.97 13.60 -5.79
N ASN A 46 20.97 14.10 -5.07
CA ASN A 46 20.89 15.50 -4.60
C ASN A 46 20.14 15.56 -3.25
N GLN A 47 20.52 16.47 -2.35
CA GLN A 47 20.03 16.51 -0.96
C GLN A 47 19.91 17.92 -0.37
N THR A 48 18.88 18.09 0.48
CA THR A 48 18.55 19.31 1.24
C THR A 48 18.16 18.94 2.69
N LEU A 49 18.18 19.91 3.60
CA LEU A 49 18.09 19.72 5.07
C LEU A 49 17.02 20.61 5.71
N GLU A 50 16.16 20.03 6.56
CA GLU A 50 15.25 20.74 7.48
C GLU A 50 15.06 19.97 8.80
N ASP A 51 14.47 20.65 9.80
CA ASP A 51 14.20 20.16 11.17
C ASP A 51 12.69 19.99 11.44
N LEU A 52 12.35 19.20 12.49
CA LEU A 52 11.06 18.48 12.53
C LEU A 52 9.87 19.17 13.21
N GLY A 53 8.78 19.31 12.44
CA GLY A 53 7.39 19.24 12.89
C GLY A 53 6.65 18.06 12.22
N ALA A 54 5.32 18.10 12.14
CA ALA A 54 4.61 17.30 11.13
C ALA A 54 5.03 17.80 9.74
N GLY A 55 5.48 16.90 8.86
CA GLY A 55 6.35 17.25 7.72
C GLY A 55 5.68 17.86 6.48
N ASP A 56 4.34 17.88 6.41
CA ASP A 56 3.55 18.63 5.43
C ASP A 56 2.10 18.76 5.97
N GLN A 57 1.29 19.61 5.34
CA GLN A 57 -0.16 19.60 5.48
C GLN A 57 -0.80 18.52 4.59
N GLY A 58 -1.94 17.96 4.98
CA GLY A 58 -2.65 17.05 4.07
C GLY A 58 -3.87 16.34 4.62
N ILE A 59 -4.48 15.53 3.74
CA ILE A 59 -5.71 14.76 3.96
C ILE A 59 -5.43 13.31 3.57
N MET A 60 -5.81 12.37 4.44
CA MET A 60 -5.57 10.93 4.22
C MET A 60 -6.83 10.12 4.44
N PHE A 61 -6.96 9.04 3.68
CA PHE A 61 -8.09 8.13 3.71
C PHE A 61 -7.62 6.71 4.00
N GLY A 62 -8.50 5.93 4.62
CA GLY A 62 -8.36 4.49 4.82
C GLY A 62 -9.71 3.82 4.66
N TYR A 63 -9.69 2.59 4.15
CA TYR A 63 -10.88 1.86 3.73
C TYR A 63 -10.83 0.41 4.20
N ALA A 64 -11.99 -0.11 4.58
CA ALA A 64 -12.24 -1.53 4.81
C ALA A 64 -13.64 -1.94 4.32
N SER A 65 -13.74 -3.17 3.86
CA SER A 65 -14.94 -3.82 3.32
C SER A 65 -15.00 -5.25 3.86
N ASP A 66 -16.18 -5.80 4.10
CA ASP A 66 -16.39 -7.20 4.52
C ASP A 66 -16.32 -8.21 3.36
N GLU A 67 -16.03 -7.75 2.14
CA GLU A 67 -15.90 -8.54 0.90
C GLU A 67 -15.02 -9.81 1.03
N PRO A 68 -13.74 -9.76 1.48
CA PRO A 68 -12.96 -10.94 1.83
C PRO A 68 -12.35 -10.86 3.25
N GLU A 69 -11.74 -11.95 3.70
CA GLU A 69 -11.09 -12.05 5.02
C GLU A 69 -9.96 -11.02 5.25
N GLU A 70 -9.22 -10.61 4.22
CA GLU A 70 -8.22 -9.54 4.34
C GLU A 70 -8.83 -8.12 4.44
N LEU A 71 -10.16 -8.01 4.38
CA LEU A 71 -10.97 -6.78 4.51
C LEU A 71 -10.64 -5.65 3.50
N LEU A 72 -10.17 -6.00 2.29
CA LEU A 72 -9.88 -5.08 1.17
C LEU A 72 -10.82 -5.36 -0.02
N PRO A 73 -11.00 -4.43 -0.98
CA PRO A 73 -11.72 -4.73 -2.22
C PRO A 73 -11.17 -5.98 -2.91
N LEU A 74 -12.02 -6.95 -3.24
CA LEU A 74 -11.59 -8.23 -3.82
C LEU A 74 -10.81 -8.02 -5.13
N THR A 75 -11.24 -7.07 -5.95
CA THR A 75 -10.55 -6.60 -7.18
C THR A 75 -9.08 -6.24 -6.96
N ALA A 76 -8.76 -5.54 -5.88
CA ALA A 76 -7.41 -5.12 -5.53
C ALA A 76 -6.56 -6.32 -5.03
N ILE A 77 -7.16 -7.22 -4.23
CA ILE A 77 -6.48 -8.44 -3.76
C ILE A 77 -6.12 -9.35 -4.94
N LEU A 78 -7.08 -9.66 -5.81
CA LEU A 78 -6.88 -10.56 -6.96
C LEU A 78 -5.80 -9.99 -7.90
N SER A 79 -5.85 -8.68 -8.16
CA SER A 79 -4.80 -7.96 -8.87
C SER A 79 -3.43 -8.19 -8.23
N HIS A 80 -3.26 -7.84 -6.95
CA HIS A 80 -1.96 -7.99 -6.27
C HIS A 80 -1.47 -9.44 -6.19
N LYS A 81 -2.36 -10.43 -6.01
CA LYS A 81 -2.03 -11.87 -6.01
C LYS A 81 -1.56 -12.36 -7.39
N LEU A 82 -2.22 -11.98 -8.48
CA LEU A 82 -1.79 -12.27 -9.86
C LEU A 82 -0.38 -11.71 -10.14
N ASN A 83 -0.09 -10.50 -9.66
CA ASN A 83 1.20 -9.84 -9.81
C ASN A 83 2.32 -10.58 -9.04
N ALA A 84 2.01 -11.09 -7.85
CA ALA A 84 2.91 -11.92 -7.06
C ALA A 84 3.18 -13.29 -7.72
N ALA A 85 2.17 -13.90 -8.35
CA ALA A 85 2.32 -15.14 -9.11
C ALA A 85 3.27 -14.97 -10.31
N LEU A 86 3.06 -13.95 -11.15
CA LEU A 86 3.97 -13.63 -12.28
C LEU A 86 5.42 -13.41 -11.80
N ALA A 87 5.58 -12.67 -10.70
CA ALA A 87 6.89 -12.40 -10.10
C ALA A 87 7.51 -13.62 -9.37
N THR A 88 6.76 -14.71 -9.20
CA THR A 88 7.24 -16.01 -8.70
C THR A 88 7.66 -16.90 -9.87
N ALA A 89 6.78 -17.08 -10.86
CA ALA A 89 7.03 -17.86 -12.08
C ALA A 89 8.25 -17.37 -12.90
N ARG A 90 8.52 -16.07 -12.85
CA ARG A 90 9.74 -15.45 -13.41
C ARG A 90 11.02 -15.78 -12.62
N ARG A 91 10.91 -16.03 -11.31
CA ARG A 91 12.05 -16.26 -10.40
C ARG A 91 12.38 -17.74 -10.22
N ASP A 92 11.39 -18.63 -10.26
CA ASP A 92 11.60 -20.09 -10.30
C ASP A 92 11.96 -20.60 -11.71
N GLY A 93 11.64 -19.83 -12.76
CA GLY A 93 12.01 -20.11 -14.14
C GLY A 93 10.92 -20.83 -14.95
N SER A 94 9.78 -21.18 -14.34
CA SER A 94 8.63 -21.80 -15.03
C SER A 94 8.10 -20.95 -16.19
N LEU A 95 8.23 -19.62 -16.10
CA LEU A 95 7.98 -18.67 -17.19
C LEU A 95 9.23 -17.78 -17.40
N GLY A 96 10.37 -18.38 -17.73
CA GLY A 96 11.67 -17.69 -17.89
C GLY A 96 11.71 -16.55 -18.93
N TRP A 97 10.72 -16.47 -19.83
CA TRP A 97 10.52 -15.38 -20.77
C TRP A 97 10.00 -14.09 -20.11
N LEU A 98 9.33 -14.17 -18.94
CA LEU A 98 8.80 -13.01 -18.24
C LEU A 98 9.92 -12.03 -17.86
N ARG A 99 9.64 -10.73 -18.02
CA ARG A 99 10.51 -9.64 -17.55
C ARG A 99 9.90 -8.94 -16.33
N ALA A 100 10.54 -7.87 -15.85
CA ALA A 100 10.26 -7.35 -14.51
C ALA A 100 9.17 -6.27 -14.45
N ASP A 101 8.81 -5.61 -15.55
CA ASP A 101 7.61 -4.78 -15.61
C ASP A 101 6.37 -5.68 -15.70
N THR A 102 5.81 -5.95 -14.52
CA THR A 102 4.56 -6.65 -14.29
C THR A 102 3.62 -5.78 -13.44
N LYS A 103 2.34 -6.12 -13.54
CA LYS A 103 1.26 -5.15 -13.64
C LYS A 103 -0.03 -6.02 -13.50
N THR A 104 -1.18 -5.60 -12.94
CA THR A 104 -2.47 -6.40 -12.96
C THR A 104 -3.77 -5.59 -12.73
N GLN A 105 -4.85 -5.81 -13.50
CA GLN A 105 -6.21 -5.29 -13.23
C GLN A 105 -7.27 -6.41 -13.23
N VAL A 106 -8.28 -6.29 -12.35
CA VAL A 106 -9.43 -7.23 -12.25
C VAL A 106 -10.74 -6.46 -12.04
N THR A 107 -11.75 -6.76 -12.85
CA THR A 107 -13.15 -6.32 -12.75
C THR A 107 -13.99 -7.44 -12.12
N VAL A 108 -14.90 -7.08 -11.21
CA VAL A 108 -15.78 -8.01 -10.48
C VAL A 108 -17.19 -7.43 -10.52
N GLU A 109 -18.19 -8.27 -10.78
CA GLU A 109 -19.60 -7.94 -10.57
C GLU A 109 -19.93 -8.00 -9.07
N TYR A 110 -20.68 -7.02 -8.58
CA TYR A 110 -21.05 -6.89 -7.18
C TYR A 110 -22.56 -6.68 -7.01
N GLU A 111 -23.16 -7.39 -6.06
CA GLU A 111 -24.47 -7.03 -5.50
C GLU A 111 -24.30 -5.99 -4.38
N ASN A 112 -25.28 -5.11 -4.23
CA ASN A 112 -25.33 -4.11 -3.15
C ASN A 112 -26.26 -4.59 -2.03
N ASP A 113 -25.65 -5.13 -0.98
CA ASP A 113 -26.34 -5.55 0.24
C ASP A 113 -26.34 -4.40 1.25
N ASN A 114 -27.35 -3.54 1.15
CA ASN A 114 -27.63 -2.47 2.12
C ASN A 114 -26.42 -1.52 2.36
N GLY A 115 -25.62 -1.25 1.32
CA GLY A 115 -24.41 -0.41 1.37
C GLY A 115 -23.10 -1.19 1.42
N ALA A 116 -23.14 -2.47 1.82
CA ALA A 116 -22.05 -3.41 1.66
C ALA A 116 -21.99 -3.93 0.20
N THR A 117 -20.83 -4.44 -0.20
CA THR A 117 -20.59 -4.97 -1.55
C THR A 117 -20.34 -6.47 -1.47
N VAL A 118 -21.17 -7.28 -2.14
CA VAL A 118 -21.03 -8.74 -2.18
C VAL A 118 -20.47 -9.16 -3.55
N PRO A 119 -19.27 -9.75 -3.64
CA PRO A 119 -18.72 -10.20 -4.92
C PRO A 119 -19.55 -11.36 -5.50
N ILE A 120 -20.00 -11.22 -6.75
CA ILE A 120 -20.79 -12.25 -7.45
C ILE A 120 -19.90 -13.08 -8.37
N HIS A 121 -19.22 -12.45 -9.34
CA HIS A 121 -18.28 -13.14 -10.22
C HIS A 121 -17.15 -12.22 -10.73
N VAL A 122 -16.04 -12.79 -11.19
CA VAL A 122 -14.98 -12.07 -11.90
C VAL A 122 -15.40 -11.92 -13.37
N ASP A 123 -15.80 -10.70 -13.75
CA ASP A 123 -16.27 -10.36 -15.09
C ASP A 123 -15.11 -10.30 -16.11
N THR A 124 -14.07 -9.51 -15.82
CA THR A 124 -12.95 -9.28 -16.75
C THR A 124 -11.63 -9.22 -15.98
N VAL A 125 -10.59 -9.89 -16.50
CA VAL A 125 -9.19 -9.74 -16.05
C VAL A 125 -8.41 -8.98 -17.14
N VAL A 126 -7.70 -7.90 -16.80
CA VAL A 126 -7.07 -6.97 -17.78
C VAL A 126 -5.57 -6.79 -17.58
N ILE A 127 -4.89 -6.75 -18.73
CA ILE A 127 -3.56 -7.31 -18.83
C ILE A 127 -2.72 -6.80 -20.06
N SER A 128 -1.49 -6.27 -19.82
CA SER A 128 -0.22 -6.30 -20.61
C SER A 128 1.08 -6.61 -19.75
N THR A 129 1.99 -7.53 -20.14
CA THR A 129 3.27 -7.83 -19.40
C THR A 129 4.52 -7.65 -20.28
N GLN A 130 5.66 -7.28 -19.71
CA GLN A 130 6.95 -7.31 -20.40
C GLN A 130 7.48 -8.76 -20.54
N HIS A 131 8.08 -9.07 -21.69
CA HIS A 131 8.58 -10.40 -22.09
C HIS A 131 9.88 -10.28 -22.91
N SER A 132 10.47 -11.41 -23.31
CA SER A 132 11.54 -11.49 -24.33
C SER A 132 11.00 -11.72 -25.75
N GLU A 133 11.87 -11.55 -26.74
CA GLU A 133 11.56 -11.68 -28.18
C GLU A 133 11.42 -13.14 -28.66
N ASP A 134 11.69 -14.12 -27.80
CA ASP A 134 11.69 -15.56 -28.06
C ASP A 134 10.32 -16.24 -27.90
N ILE A 135 9.31 -15.52 -27.39
CA ILE A 135 7.94 -16.01 -27.18
C ILE A 135 6.94 -15.30 -28.11
N SER A 136 6.00 -16.05 -28.68
CA SER A 136 5.01 -15.50 -29.62
C SER A 136 3.88 -14.76 -28.91
N ILE A 137 3.20 -13.83 -29.60
CA ILE A 137 2.00 -13.15 -29.07
C ILE A 137 0.84 -14.13 -28.83
N GLU A 138 0.84 -15.29 -29.50
CA GLU A 138 -0.20 -16.32 -29.31
C GLU A 138 -0.06 -17.01 -27.95
N ASP A 139 1.17 -17.19 -27.46
CA ASP A 139 1.49 -17.67 -26.11
C ASP A 139 1.31 -16.58 -25.02
N LEU A 140 1.28 -15.30 -25.40
CA LEU A 140 1.57 -14.17 -24.49
C LEU A 140 0.36 -13.44 -23.89
N ARG A 141 -0.88 -13.76 -24.29
CA ARG A 141 -2.11 -13.02 -23.93
C ARG A 141 -2.54 -13.16 -22.44
N ALA A 142 -1.59 -13.21 -21.50
CA ALA A 142 -1.77 -13.48 -20.05
C ALA A 142 -1.25 -12.38 -19.06
N HIS A 143 -0.22 -11.58 -19.40
CA HIS A 143 -0.17 -10.10 -19.25
C HIS A 143 -0.50 -9.33 -17.85
N GLY A 144 -0.72 -7.97 -17.79
CA GLY A 144 -0.92 -7.02 -16.60
C GLY A 144 -1.27 -5.43 -16.62
N GLY A 145 -1.66 -4.73 -15.51
CA GLY A 145 -1.44 -3.24 -15.12
C GLY A 145 -1.80 -2.71 -13.65
N GLY A 146 -1.11 -2.12 -12.59
CA GLY A 146 0.19 -1.42 -12.16
C GLY A 146 0.39 -1.10 -10.60
N ALA A 147 1.22 -0.10 -10.10
CA ALA A 147 1.66 0.09 -8.63
C ALA A 147 2.10 1.53 -8.04
N PHE A 148 2.64 1.64 -6.78
CA PHE A 148 2.52 2.84 -5.83
C PHE A 148 3.72 3.59 -5.09
N SER A 149 4.97 3.12 -4.99
CA SER A 149 5.89 3.43 -3.83
C SER A 149 6.63 4.78 -3.70
N GLY A 150 6.97 5.25 -2.46
CA GLY A 150 8.00 6.31 -2.28
C GLY A 150 8.38 6.97 -0.91
N LYS A 151 7.56 6.95 0.18
CA LYS A 151 7.69 7.93 1.31
C LYS A 151 8.11 7.36 2.70
N ASP A 152 8.66 8.17 3.62
CA ASP A 152 9.02 7.75 5.00
C ASP A 152 7.90 7.95 6.05
N PHE A 153 8.14 7.57 7.32
CA PHE A 153 7.12 7.58 8.38
C PHE A 153 6.71 8.96 8.91
N SER A 154 7.54 9.99 8.72
CA SER A 154 7.20 11.38 9.09
C SER A 154 6.19 12.01 8.11
N LYS A 155 5.99 11.39 6.93
CA LYS A 155 5.09 11.90 5.89
C LYS A 155 3.71 11.27 6.08
N VAL A 156 2.75 12.13 6.43
CA VAL A 156 1.38 11.76 6.78
C VAL A 156 0.68 10.94 5.69
N ASP A 157 0.97 11.18 4.41
CA ASP A 157 0.46 10.39 3.27
C ASP A 157 0.61 8.87 3.41
N ARG A 158 1.67 8.41 4.07
CA ARG A 158 1.89 6.99 4.36
C ARG A 158 1.35 6.64 5.74
N THR A 159 1.77 7.36 6.78
CA THR A 159 1.50 7.00 8.18
C THR A 159 0.03 7.18 8.57
N ALA A 160 -0.61 8.28 8.16
CA ALA A 160 -2.02 8.51 8.44
C ALA A 160 -2.94 7.66 7.52
N ALA A 161 -2.51 7.29 6.30
CA ALA A 161 -3.22 6.31 5.48
C ALA A 161 -3.18 4.91 6.10
N TYR A 162 -2.04 4.47 6.65
CA TYR A 162 -1.93 3.22 7.40
C TYR A 162 -2.80 3.25 8.67
N ALA A 163 -2.81 4.36 9.41
CA ALA A 163 -3.65 4.51 10.61
C ALA A 163 -5.15 4.53 10.26
N ALA A 164 -5.54 5.21 9.17
CA ALA A 164 -6.94 5.26 8.73
C ALA A 164 -7.42 3.88 8.26
N ARG A 165 -6.55 3.11 7.56
CA ARG A 165 -6.79 1.70 7.23
C ARG A 165 -6.98 0.85 8.50
N TRP A 166 -6.08 0.96 9.46
CA TRP A 166 -6.12 0.21 10.72
C TRP A 166 -7.40 0.49 11.52
N VAL A 167 -7.82 1.75 11.57
CA VAL A 167 -9.07 2.18 12.22
C VAL A 167 -10.29 1.66 11.45
N ALA A 168 -10.35 1.82 10.13
CA ALA A 168 -11.43 1.28 9.30
C ALA A 168 -11.57 -0.24 9.46
N LYS A 169 -10.44 -0.98 9.43
CA LYS A 169 -10.40 -2.43 9.63
C LYS A 169 -10.87 -2.82 11.04
N SER A 170 -10.47 -2.06 12.07
CA SER A 170 -10.89 -2.31 13.45
C SER A 170 -12.38 -2.06 13.67
N LEU A 171 -12.99 -1.06 13.02
CA LEU A 171 -14.44 -0.83 13.06
C LEU A 171 -15.23 -1.98 12.43
N VAL A 172 -14.79 -2.50 11.28
CA VAL A 172 -15.43 -3.63 10.60
C VAL A 172 -15.26 -4.93 11.42
N ASN A 173 -14.03 -5.23 11.85
CA ASN A 173 -13.73 -6.40 12.69
C ASN A 173 -14.51 -6.40 14.03
N ALA A 174 -14.79 -5.23 14.60
CA ALA A 174 -15.61 -5.09 15.80
C ALA A 174 -17.13 -5.17 15.56
N ASN A 175 -17.57 -5.48 14.33
CA ASN A 175 -18.98 -5.50 13.91
C ASN A 175 -19.72 -4.16 14.17
N LEU A 176 -18.99 -3.04 14.12
CA LEU A 176 -19.57 -1.70 14.26
C LEU A 176 -20.10 -1.16 12.92
N ALA A 177 -19.57 -1.64 11.81
CA ALA A 177 -20.05 -1.45 10.45
C ALA A 177 -19.65 -2.67 9.60
N ARG A 178 -20.25 -2.86 8.42
CA ARG A 178 -19.75 -3.84 7.43
C ARG A 178 -18.70 -3.23 6.49
N ARG A 179 -18.88 -1.95 6.19
CA ARG A 179 -18.03 -1.17 5.29
C ARG A 179 -17.71 0.17 5.94
N ALA A 180 -16.46 0.62 5.85
CA ALA A 180 -16.02 1.87 6.47
C ALA A 180 -14.99 2.63 5.62
N LEU A 181 -15.29 3.91 5.36
CA LEU A 181 -14.34 4.92 4.93
C LEU A 181 -14.00 5.79 6.14
N VAL A 182 -12.70 5.89 6.46
CA VAL A 182 -12.18 6.74 7.54
C VAL A 182 -11.25 7.77 6.94
N GLN A 183 -11.40 9.03 7.32
CA GLN A 183 -10.60 10.15 6.84
C GLN A 183 -10.02 10.94 8.02
N PHE A 184 -8.74 11.31 7.90
CA PHE A 184 -8.05 12.23 8.81
C PHE A 184 -7.48 13.42 8.03
N SER A 185 -7.28 14.56 8.71
CA SER A 185 -6.52 15.69 8.17
C SER A 185 -5.57 16.28 9.21
N TYR A 186 -4.43 16.82 8.76
CA TYR A 186 -3.37 17.38 9.60
C TYR A 186 -2.85 18.70 9.00
N ALA A 187 -2.44 19.62 9.88
CA ALA A 187 -1.63 20.78 9.50
C ALA A 187 -0.15 20.49 9.74
N ILE A 188 0.71 21.12 8.93
CA ILE A 188 2.16 21.13 9.13
C ILE A 188 2.49 21.63 10.56
N GLY A 189 3.44 20.99 11.23
CA GLY A 189 3.78 21.26 12.63
C GLY A 189 2.77 20.80 13.70
N VAL A 190 1.52 20.43 13.37
CA VAL A 190 0.48 20.07 14.35
C VAL A 190 0.41 18.56 14.57
N ALA A 191 0.44 18.13 15.84
CA ALA A 191 0.44 16.70 16.19
C ALA A 191 -0.95 16.05 16.20
N GLU A 192 -2.00 16.76 16.63
CA GLU A 192 -3.37 16.25 16.65
C GLU A 192 -4.03 16.35 15.27
N PRO A 193 -4.89 15.40 14.84
CA PRO A 193 -5.67 15.55 13.62
C PRO A 193 -6.70 16.67 13.76
N LEU A 194 -6.74 17.57 12.76
CA LEU A 194 -7.70 18.68 12.68
C LEU A 194 -9.13 18.17 12.53
N SER A 195 -9.32 17.10 11.76
CA SER A 195 -10.59 16.41 11.60
C SER A 195 -10.43 14.90 11.59
N ILE A 196 -11.49 14.23 12.05
CA ILE A 196 -11.71 12.80 11.92
C ILE A 196 -13.13 12.66 11.35
N PHE A 197 -13.26 11.98 10.21
CA PHE A 197 -14.55 11.71 9.57
C PHE A 197 -14.70 10.21 9.30
N VAL A 198 -15.94 9.72 9.39
CA VAL A 198 -16.30 8.32 9.17
C VAL A 198 -17.59 8.27 8.35
N ASP A 199 -17.53 7.58 7.21
CA ASP A 199 -18.71 7.11 6.48
C ASP A 199 -18.77 5.58 6.56
N THR A 200 -19.96 5.04 6.76
CA THR A 200 -20.22 3.59 6.80
C THR A 200 -21.18 3.13 5.71
N TYR A 201 -21.56 4.03 4.78
CA TYR A 201 -22.45 3.74 3.65
C TYR A 201 -23.83 3.19 4.08
N GLY A 202 -24.28 3.53 5.28
CA GLY A 202 -25.50 2.99 5.89
C GLY A 202 -25.34 1.66 6.62
N THR A 203 -24.17 1.02 6.55
CA THR A 203 -23.93 -0.33 7.11
C THR A 203 -23.70 -0.38 8.63
N SER A 204 -23.93 0.73 9.34
CA SER A 204 -23.78 0.83 10.80
C SER A 204 -25.08 1.20 11.50
N LYS A 205 -25.33 0.56 12.65
CA LYS A 205 -26.37 0.95 13.61
C LYS A 205 -26.01 2.19 14.45
N TYR A 206 -24.79 2.71 14.31
CA TYR A 206 -24.28 3.88 15.02
C TYR A 206 -24.08 5.05 14.05
N SER A 207 -24.37 6.27 14.49
CA SER A 207 -24.09 7.46 13.68
C SER A 207 -22.58 7.75 13.60
N SER A 208 -22.14 8.43 12.54
CA SER A 208 -20.74 8.85 12.38
C SER A 208 -20.19 9.60 13.60
N THR A 209 -21.02 10.38 14.31
CA THR A 209 -20.63 11.06 15.56
C THR A 209 -20.23 10.08 16.66
N VAL A 210 -21.00 9.00 16.84
CA VAL A 210 -20.69 7.94 17.83
C VAL A 210 -19.44 7.17 17.40
N LEU A 211 -19.30 6.86 16.12
CA LEU A 211 -18.11 6.19 15.58
C LEU A 211 -16.84 7.05 15.73
N VAL A 212 -16.91 8.37 15.49
CA VAL A 212 -15.80 9.31 15.74
C VAL A 212 -15.45 9.37 17.23
N GLN A 213 -16.43 9.31 18.14
CA GLN A 213 -16.16 9.25 19.57
C GLN A 213 -15.48 7.93 19.97
N ILE A 214 -15.90 6.79 19.40
CA ILE A 214 -15.22 5.51 19.58
C ILE A 214 -13.76 5.60 19.08
N ILE A 215 -13.51 6.18 17.90
CA ILE A 215 -12.14 6.38 17.40
C ILE A 215 -11.31 7.20 18.40
N ARG A 216 -11.83 8.35 18.87
CA ARG A 216 -11.13 9.22 19.84
C ARG A 216 -10.88 8.55 21.19
N ASN A 217 -11.71 7.60 21.60
CA ASN A 217 -11.53 6.85 22.86
C ASN A 217 -10.48 5.73 22.74
N PHE A 218 -10.32 5.09 21.58
CA PHE A 218 -9.45 3.92 21.40
C PHE A 218 -8.16 4.16 20.59
N PHE A 219 -8.04 5.30 19.89
CA PHE A 219 -6.90 5.60 19.02
C PHE A 219 -6.35 7.01 19.26
N ASP A 220 -5.11 7.07 19.77
CA ASP A 220 -4.29 8.28 19.77
C ASP A 220 -3.65 8.42 18.38
N LEU A 221 -4.18 9.34 17.59
CA LEU A 221 -3.81 9.53 16.18
C LEU A 221 -2.65 10.53 15.99
N ARG A 222 -1.93 10.90 17.05
CA ARG A 222 -0.72 11.72 16.91
C ARG A 222 0.36 10.92 16.20
N PRO A 223 1.08 11.46 15.18
CA PRO A 223 2.08 10.71 14.42
C PRO A 223 3.13 10.00 15.28
N GLY A 224 3.61 10.62 16.36
CA GLY A 224 4.57 10.00 17.28
C GLY A 224 4.01 8.81 18.07
N VAL A 225 2.71 8.76 18.32
CA VAL A 225 2.04 7.63 18.99
C VAL A 225 1.68 6.54 17.97
N ILE A 226 1.21 6.91 16.77
CA ILE A 226 1.05 5.97 15.65
C ILE A 226 2.36 5.24 15.34
N VAL A 227 3.50 5.95 15.33
CA VAL A 227 4.83 5.37 15.11
C VAL A 227 5.23 4.36 16.18
N LYS A 228 4.77 4.56 17.43
CA LYS A 228 4.98 3.62 18.54
C LYS A 228 4.05 2.42 18.45
N ASP A 229 2.74 2.66 18.37
CA ASP A 229 1.69 1.64 18.40
C ASP A 229 1.78 0.69 17.19
N LEU A 230 2.07 1.22 16.00
CA LEU A 230 2.28 0.42 14.79
C LEU A 230 3.75 -0.01 14.60
N ASN A 231 4.66 0.35 15.52
CA ASN A 231 6.10 0.06 15.45
C ASN A 231 6.68 0.40 14.06
N LEU A 232 6.64 1.69 13.68
CA LEU A 232 6.98 2.16 12.33
C LEU A 232 8.47 2.46 12.13
N ALA A 233 9.23 2.66 13.21
CA ALA A 233 10.67 2.96 13.13
C ALA A 233 11.54 1.80 12.61
N ARG A 234 10.99 0.57 12.51
CA ARG A 234 11.70 -0.62 12.03
C ARG A 234 11.81 -0.66 10.49
N PRO A 235 12.90 -1.20 9.90
CA PRO A 235 13.18 -1.15 8.46
C PRO A 235 12.37 -2.16 7.61
N ILE A 236 11.04 -2.19 7.73
CA ILE A 236 10.16 -3.11 6.98
C ILE A 236 9.71 -2.59 5.62
N TYR A 237 9.85 -1.29 5.35
CA TYR A 237 9.20 -0.59 4.24
C TYR A 237 9.48 -1.19 2.85
N PHE A 238 10.65 -1.78 2.64
CA PHE A 238 11.00 -2.46 1.38
C PHE A 238 10.00 -3.58 1.03
N LYS A 239 9.58 -4.41 2.00
CA LYS A 239 8.59 -5.46 1.79
C LYS A 239 7.22 -4.91 1.37
N THR A 240 6.90 -3.69 1.80
CA THR A 240 5.61 -3.04 1.52
C THR A 240 5.59 -2.33 0.16
N ALA A 241 6.74 -2.22 -0.53
CA ALA A 241 6.90 -1.42 -1.73
C ALA A 241 6.36 -2.07 -3.02
N SER A 242 5.79 -3.28 -2.91
CA SER A 242 5.17 -4.05 -4.00
C SER A 242 3.99 -4.87 -3.45
N TYR A 243 3.07 -5.29 -4.32
CA TYR A 243 1.90 -6.12 -3.99
C TYR A 243 0.90 -5.51 -2.98
N GLY A 244 0.99 -4.19 -2.72
CA GLY A 244 0.04 -3.44 -1.89
C GLY A 244 0.45 -3.31 -0.41
N HIS A 245 0.22 -2.14 0.18
CA HIS A 245 0.60 -1.86 1.58
C HIS A 245 -0.24 -2.61 2.63
N PHE A 246 -1.41 -3.13 2.24
CA PHE A 246 -2.43 -3.67 3.13
C PHE A 246 -2.70 -5.17 2.94
N THR A 247 -2.03 -5.82 1.99
CA THR A 247 -2.24 -7.23 1.64
C THR A 247 -1.52 -8.21 2.57
N ASN A 248 -0.31 -7.89 3.04
CA ASN A 248 0.36 -8.71 4.05
C ASN A 248 -0.28 -8.48 5.43
N GLN A 249 -0.97 -9.51 5.94
CA GLN A 249 -1.68 -9.49 7.22
C GLN A 249 -0.73 -9.52 8.44
N GLU A 250 0.56 -9.87 8.27
CA GLU A 250 1.58 -9.76 9.33
C GLU A 250 1.88 -8.30 9.74
N ASN A 251 1.48 -7.31 8.93
CA ASN A 251 1.71 -5.91 9.23
C ASN A 251 0.89 -5.46 10.45
N THR A 252 1.47 -4.62 11.29
CA THR A 252 0.84 -4.12 12.53
C THR A 252 -0.43 -3.31 12.30
N TRP A 253 -0.56 -2.62 11.16
CA TRP A 253 -1.78 -1.91 10.76
C TRP A 253 -2.87 -2.84 10.20
N GLU A 254 -2.54 -4.09 9.88
CA GLU A 254 -3.49 -5.12 9.48
C GLU A 254 -3.96 -5.99 10.67
N GLN A 255 -3.37 -5.81 11.86
CA GLN A 255 -3.79 -6.45 13.11
C GLN A 255 -4.84 -5.56 13.82
N PRO A 256 -6.13 -5.93 13.88
CA PRO A 256 -7.17 -5.06 14.44
C PRO A 256 -6.95 -4.75 15.92
N ARG A 257 -7.23 -3.51 16.34
CA ARG A 257 -7.27 -3.17 17.78
C ARG A 257 -8.59 -3.68 18.36
N GLU A 258 -8.51 -4.44 19.44
CA GLU A 258 -9.69 -4.89 20.20
C GLU A 258 -10.40 -3.68 20.84
N LEU A 259 -11.65 -3.46 20.47
CA LEU A 259 -12.49 -2.37 20.98
C LEU A 259 -13.41 -2.93 22.08
N LYS A 260 -13.00 -2.77 23.35
CA LYS A 260 -13.77 -3.24 24.52
C LYS A 260 -14.76 -2.17 24.99
N PHE A 261 -16.04 -2.36 24.68
CA PHE A 261 -17.16 -1.48 25.02
C PHE A 261 -18.17 -2.17 25.96
#